data_AF-A0AAD5RCX4-F1
#
_entry.id   AF-A0AAD5RCX4-F1
#
_cell.length_a   1.000
_cell.length_b   1.000
_cell.length_c   1.000
_cell.angle_alpha   90.00
_cell.angle_beta   90.00
_cell.angle_gamma   90.00
#
_symmetry.space_group_name_H-M   'P 1'
#
loop_
_entity.id
_entity.type
_entity.pdbx_description
1 polymer ?
#
loop_
_entity_poly.entity_id
_entity_poly.type
_entity_poly.pdbx_seq_one_letter_code
_entity_poly.pdbx_strand_id
1 'polypeptide(L)'
;MPNIEGLLKIINEIPESDETAPERVAELARKYKEVFERRPGEIEHFLTNCNSRIGSAAMMAAIKALYDNSIARNNEQGADRAVEFLKHFIESGSMVAEHLKLIPDIVFPLVRNAVYYCLRKKNEPQIGHDLAVSAMRLLVDPNEGIVSNVTALVNENAPHTSESSVDSAQQNRKQRTVLAQATVHFESKYMLLYLYYGALLLMRRNELRRAISLLESAILIPGSATTVVQLDALKKSADSNRC
;
A
#
# COMPACT_ATOMS: atom_id res chain seq x y z
N MET A 1 3.85 31.06 9.95
CA MET A 1 4.34 30.06 8.98
C MET A 1 3.80 28.69 9.37
N PRO A 2 3.42 27.82 8.42
CA PRO A 2 3.03 26.45 8.75
C PRO A 2 4.21 25.72 9.41
N ASN A 3 3.94 25.03 10.52
CA ASN A 3 4.90 24.25 11.30
C ASN A 3 4.26 22.92 11.74
N ILE A 4 5.09 21.96 12.16
CA ILE A 4 4.64 20.61 12.51
C ILE A 4 3.77 20.62 13.77
N GLU A 5 4.13 21.41 14.78
CA GLU A 5 3.35 21.54 16.02
C GLU A 5 1.93 22.06 15.79
N GLY A 6 1.78 23.06 14.93
CA GLY A 6 0.48 23.60 14.55
C GLY A 6 -0.35 22.59 13.78
N LEU A 7 0.27 21.79 12.91
CA LEU A 7 -0.43 20.69 12.23
C LEU A 7 -0.89 19.62 13.22
N LEU A 8 -0.02 19.23 14.15
CA LEU A 8 -0.32 18.25 15.20
C LEU A 8 -1.55 18.68 16.00
N LYS A 9 -1.58 19.94 16.43
CA LYS A 9 -2.73 20.53 17.13
C LYS A 9 -3.99 20.50 16.27
N ILE A 10 -3.91 20.93 15.00
CA ILE A 10 -5.04 20.91 14.07
C ILE A 10 -5.63 19.50 13.94
N ILE A 11 -4.79 18.47 13.76
CA ILE A 11 -5.25 17.09 13.58
C ILE A 11 -5.89 16.56 14.86
N ASN A 12 -5.27 16.78 16.01
CA ASN A 12 -5.73 16.23 17.28
C ASN A 12 -7.00 16.92 17.83
N GLU A 13 -7.32 18.12 17.36
CA GLU A 13 -8.56 18.84 17.70
C GLU A 13 -9.76 18.44 16.82
N ILE A 14 -9.54 17.67 15.74
CA ILE A 14 -10.64 17.18 14.91
C ILE A 14 -11.40 16.08 15.68
N PRO A 15 -12.75 16.12 15.75
CA PRO A 15 -13.52 15.04 16.37
C PRO A 15 -13.44 13.75 15.55
N GLU A 16 -13.33 12.59 16.21
CA GLU A 16 -13.36 11.28 15.52
C GLU A 16 -14.69 11.00 14.78
N SER A 17 -15.77 11.70 15.16
CA SER A 17 -17.08 11.61 14.50
C SER A 17 -17.24 12.51 13.28
N ASP A 18 -16.23 13.31 12.93
CA ASP A 18 -16.28 14.20 11.77
C ASP A 18 -16.04 13.41 10.48
N GLU A 19 -17.11 13.17 9.71
CA GLU A 19 -17.06 12.43 8.45
C GLU A 19 -16.19 13.10 7.37
N THR A 20 -15.88 14.40 7.50
CA THR A 20 -15.04 15.15 6.55
C THR A 20 -13.56 15.20 6.97
N ALA A 21 -13.24 14.66 8.14
CA ALA A 21 -11.88 14.60 8.66
C ALA A 21 -10.89 13.91 7.70
N PRO A 22 -11.21 12.76 7.07
CA PRO A 22 -10.26 12.04 6.20
C PRO A 22 -9.76 12.89 5.03
N GLU A 23 -10.68 13.54 4.30
CA GLU A 23 -10.36 14.40 3.14
C GLU A 23 -9.56 15.61 3.57
N ARG A 24 -9.99 16.27 4.65
CA ARG A 24 -9.30 17.45 5.18
C ARG A 24 -7.87 17.12 5.62
N VAL A 25 -7.65 15.99 6.29
CA VAL A 25 -6.31 15.55 6.70
C VAL A 25 -5.47 15.15 5.48
N ALA A 26 -6.06 14.53 4.46
CA ALA A 26 -5.37 14.21 3.21
C ALA A 26 -4.89 15.48 2.47
N GLU A 27 -5.69 16.54 2.44
CA GLU A 27 -5.28 17.85 1.92
C GLU A 27 -4.17 18.49 2.75
N LEU A 28 -4.31 18.46 4.08
CA LEU A 28 -3.27 18.96 4.99
C LEU A 28 -1.95 18.19 4.81
N ALA A 29 -1.99 16.87 4.64
CA ALA A 29 -0.82 16.04 4.39
C ALA A 29 -0.05 16.50 3.15
N ARG A 30 -0.76 16.81 2.05
CA ARG A 30 -0.15 17.36 0.83
C ARG A 30 0.39 18.77 1.04
N LYS A 31 -0.36 19.64 1.72
CA LYS A 31 0.03 21.03 2.00
C LYS A 31 1.28 21.13 2.88
N TYR A 32 1.44 20.21 3.83
CA TYR A 32 2.54 20.21 4.79
C TYR A 32 3.74 19.36 4.35
N LYS A 33 3.71 18.74 3.16
CA LYS A 33 4.82 17.95 2.61
C LYS A 33 6.17 18.66 2.73
N GLU A 34 6.28 19.90 2.23
CA GLU A 34 7.54 20.66 2.28
C GLU A 34 7.97 20.99 3.72
N VAL A 35 7.01 21.12 4.65
CA VAL A 35 7.32 21.43 6.06
C VAL A 35 8.00 20.21 6.70
N PHE A 36 7.48 19.01 6.45
CA PHE A 36 8.12 17.77 6.89
C PHE A 36 9.51 17.60 6.26
N GLU A 37 9.65 17.89 4.97
CA GLU A 37 10.93 17.78 4.27
C GLU A 37 12.01 18.71 4.86
N ARG A 38 11.64 19.93 5.28
CA ARG A 38 12.57 20.91 5.86
C ARG A 38 12.90 20.63 7.33
N ARG A 39 12.08 19.85 8.03
CA ARG A 39 12.21 19.61 9.49
C ARG A 39 12.17 18.12 9.86
N PRO A 40 13.10 17.29 9.35
CA PRO A 40 13.08 15.85 9.63
C PRO A 40 13.25 15.50 11.10
N GLY A 41 13.94 16.33 11.89
CA GLY A 41 14.13 16.11 13.33
C GLY A 41 12.86 16.24 14.19
N GLU A 42 11.80 16.84 13.65
CA GLU A 42 10.50 16.98 14.35
C GLU A 42 9.52 15.85 13.97
N ILE A 43 9.85 15.01 12.98
CA ILE A 43 8.95 13.98 12.46
C ILE A 43 8.64 12.89 13.50
N GLU A 44 9.64 12.44 14.25
CA GLU A 44 9.42 11.41 15.29
C GLU A 44 8.46 11.90 16.37
N HIS A 45 8.64 13.15 16.79
CA HIS A 45 7.73 13.79 17.75
C HIS A 45 6.30 13.83 17.20
N PHE A 46 6.14 14.24 15.93
CA PHE A 46 4.84 14.23 15.27
C PHE A 46 4.21 12.83 15.23
N LEU A 47 4.95 11.82 14.78
CA LEU A 47 4.45 10.44 14.64
C LEU A 47 4.02 9.84 15.98
N THR A 48 4.68 10.20 17.08
CA THR A 48 4.38 9.66 18.42
C THR A 48 3.14 10.32 19.05
N ASN A 49 2.82 11.56 18.67
CA ASN A 49 1.75 12.36 19.30
C ASN A 49 0.52 12.57 18.42
N CYS A 50 0.60 12.22 17.13
CA CYS A 50 -0.50 12.39 16.18
C CYS A 50 -1.57 11.32 16.43
N ASN A 51 -2.85 11.72 16.52
CA ASN A 51 -3.95 10.77 16.61
C ASN A 51 -4.02 9.96 15.31
N SER A 52 -3.62 8.69 15.35
CA SER A 52 -3.55 7.84 14.15
C SER A 52 -4.93 7.57 13.53
N ARG A 53 -6.01 7.59 14.32
CA ARG A 53 -7.39 7.39 13.82
C ARG A 53 -7.85 8.49 12.89
N ILE A 54 -7.29 9.69 13.01
CA ILE A 54 -7.62 10.86 12.18
C ILE A 54 -6.45 11.18 11.25
N GLY A 55 -5.26 11.26 11.81
CA GLY A 55 -4.01 11.71 11.22
C GLY A 55 -3.28 10.72 10.31
N SER A 56 -3.80 9.52 10.06
CA SER A 56 -3.16 8.46 9.26
C SER A 56 -2.52 8.98 7.95
N ALA A 57 -3.22 9.83 7.20
CA ALA A 57 -2.71 10.38 5.95
C ALA A 57 -1.50 11.31 6.15
N ALA A 58 -1.57 12.19 7.16
CA ALA A 58 -0.47 13.09 7.52
C ALA A 58 0.74 12.33 8.06
N MET A 59 0.51 11.26 8.83
CA MET A 59 1.58 10.37 9.30
C MET A 59 2.31 9.72 8.13
N MET A 60 1.60 9.26 7.08
CA MET A 60 2.27 8.72 5.88
C MET A 60 3.06 9.76 5.09
N ALA A 61 2.56 10.99 5.01
CA ALA A 61 3.35 12.08 4.43
C ALA A 61 4.63 12.35 5.23
N ALA A 62 4.55 12.31 6.57
CA ALA A 62 5.69 12.52 7.46
C ALA A 62 6.73 11.39 7.32
N ILE A 63 6.33 10.11 7.34
CA ILE A 63 7.25 8.99 7.13
C ILE A 63 7.90 9.07 5.74
N LYS A 64 7.13 9.42 4.71
CA LYS A 64 7.66 9.60 3.36
C LYS A 64 8.75 10.67 3.32
N ALA A 65 8.49 11.82 3.94
CA ALA A 65 9.46 12.91 4.00
C ALA A 65 10.73 12.50 4.78
N LEU A 66 10.60 11.73 5.86
CA LEU A 66 11.75 11.19 6.59
C LEU A 66 12.57 10.24 5.72
N TYR A 67 11.90 9.32 5.03
CA TYR A 67 12.52 8.35 4.14
C TYR A 67 13.25 9.05 2.97
N ASP A 68 12.56 9.92 2.24
CA ASP A 68 13.13 10.59 1.06
C ASP A 68 14.33 11.46 1.43
N ASN A 69 14.25 12.21 2.54
CA ASN A 69 15.39 12.98 3.06
C ASN A 69 16.58 12.10 3.42
N SER A 70 16.31 10.94 4.02
CA SER A 70 17.35 10.02 4.45
C SER A 70 18.07 9.41 3.25
N ILE A 71 17.32 8.99 2.23
CA ILE A 71 17.89 8.50 0.97
C ILE A 71 18.67 9.59 0.24
N ALA A 72 18.11 10.81 0.13
CA ALA A 72 18.76 11.92 -0.55
C ALA A 72 20.11 12.33 0.09
N ARG A 73 20.25 12.13 1.41
CA ARG A 73 21.46 12.41 2.17
C ARG A 73 22.35 11.18 2.39
N ASN A 74 22.00 10.04 1.80
CA ASN A 74 22.65 8.74 2.02
C ASN A 74 22.79 8.38 3.52
N ASN A 75 21.78 8.75 4.31
CA ASN A 75 21.68 8.45 5.74
C ASN A 75 20.91 7.14 5.93
N GLU A 76 21.64 6.01 6.02
CA GLU A 76 21.04 4.68 6.17
C GLU A 76 20.27 4.53 7.48
N GLN A 77 20.80 5.07 8.60
CA GLN A 77 20.11 5.03 9.89
C GLN A 77 18.73 5.71 9.84
N GLY A 78 18.64 6.86 9.16
CA GLY A 78 17.37 7.57 8.97
C GLY A 78 16.39 6.78 8.08
N ALA A 79 16.91 6.11 7.04
CA ALA A 79 16.10 5.29 6.15
C ALA A 79 15.58 4.04 6.87
N ASP A 80 16.42 3.36 7.65
CA ASP A 80 16.04 2.23 8.50
C ASP A 80 14.94 2.62 9.47
N ARG A 81 15.09 3.76 10.14
CA ARG A 81 14.09 4.28 11.09
C ARG A 81 12.75 4.58 10.43
N ALA A 82 12.76 5.16 9.22
CA ALA A 82 11.54 5.41 8.46
C ALA A 82 10.83 4.10 8.07
N VAL A 83 11.58 3.08 7.67
CA VAL A 83 11.05 1.74 7.37
C VAL A 83 10.47 1.08 8.62
N GLU A 84 11.12 1.22 9.77
CA GLU A 84 10.63 0.70 11.06
C GLU A 84 9.32 1.36 11.47
N PHE A 85 9.21 2.69 11.38
CA PHE A 85 7.94 3.37 11.63
C PHE A 85 6.85 2.89 10.67
N LEU A 86 7.16 2.80 9.37
CA LEU A 86 6.20 2.34 8.36
C LEU A 86 5.68 0.93 8.69
N LYS A 87 6.59 0.01 9.02
CA LYS A 87 6.26 -1.35 9.43
C LYS A 87 5.39 -1.34 10.68
N HIS A 88 5.81 -0.63 11.73
CA HIS A 88 5.11 -0.56 13.00
C HIS A 88 3.66 -0.08 12.83
N PHE A 89 3.43 1.01 12.11
CA PHE A 89 2.09 1.57 11.93
C PHE A 89 1.18 0.68 11.07
N ILE A 90 1.74 -0.01 10.07
CA ILE A 90 0.98 -0.95 9.25
C ILE A 90 0.64 -2.22 10.03
N GLU A 91 1.57 -2.80 10.78
CA GLU A 91 1.37 -4.06 11.52
C GLU A 91 0.50 -3.88 12.78
N SER A 92 0.61 -2.74 13.46
CA SER A 92 -0.21 -2.43 14.63
C SER A 92 -1.69 -2.19 14.29
N GLY A 93 -2.05 -2.06 13.02
CA GLY A 93 -3.40 -1.71 12.60
C GLY A 93 -3.84 -0.32 13.08
N SER A 94 -2.89 0.53 13.46
CA SER A 94 -3.14 1.89 13.95
C SER A 94 -3.56 2.86 12.84
N MET A 95 -3.41 2.44 11.58
CA MET A 95 -3.68 3.23 10.39
C MET A 95 -5.05 2.93 9.81
N VAL A 96 -5.76 3.97 9.41
CA VAL A 96 -7.11 3.87 8.83
C VAL A 96 -6.99 3.75 7.31
N ALA A 97 -7.43 2.61 6.77
CA ALA A 97 -7.39 2.30 5.34
C ALA A 97 -8.03 3.38 4.46
N GLU A 98 -9.20 3.89 4.88
CA GLU A 98 -9.95 4.93 4.18
C GLU A 98 -9.13 6.21 3.99
N HIS A 99 -8.33 6.59 4.99
CA HIS A 99 -7.51 7.80 4.93
C HIS A 99 -6.34 7.61 3.97
N LEU A 100 -5.78 6.40 3.92
CA LEU A 100 -4.67 6.09 3.02
C LEU A 100 -5.10 6.00 1.56
N LYS A 101 -6.34 5.52 1.30
CA LYS A 101 -6.95 5.50 -0.05
C LYS A 101 -7.08 6.91 -0.64
N LEU A 102 -7.11 7.97 0.18
CA LEU A 102 -7.17 9.36 -0.25
C LEU A 102 -5.82 9.95 -0.66
N ILE A 103 -4.70 9.30 -0.33
CA ILE A 103 -3.32 9.75 -0.64
C ILE A 103 -2.47 8.68 -1.35
N PRO A 104 -2.96 8.03 -2.42
CA PRO A 104 -2.24 6.95 -3.11
C PRO A 104 -0.91 7.45 -3.73
N ASP A 105 -0.85 8.73 -4.09
CA ASP A 105 0.32 9.43 -4.59
C ASP A 105 1.48 9.52 -3.57
N ILE A 106 1.17 9.39 -2.28
CA ILE A 106 2.16 9.40 -1.19
C ILE A 106 2.46 7.96 -0.75
N VAL A 107 1.42 7.17 -0.51
CA VAL A 107 1.54 5.85 0.11
C VAL A 107 2.23 4.85 -0.83
N PHE A 108 1.83 4.77 -2.10
CA PHE A 108 2.42 3.79 -3.01
C PHE A 108 3.91 4.01 -3.26
N PRO A 109 4.40 5.24 -3.56
CA PRO A 109 5.83 5.46 -3.70
C PRO A 109 6.62 5.16 -2.42
N LEU A 110 6.08 5.51 -1.25
CA LEU A 110 6.72 5.22 0.03
C LEU A 110 6.89 3.72 0.24
N VAL A 111 5.80 2.95 0.17
CA VAL A 111 5.82 1.48 0.35
C VAL A 111 6.77 0.84 -0.66
N ARG A 112 6.64 1.20 -1.95
CA ARG A 112 7.50 0.66 -3.01
C ARG A 112 8.98 0.91 -2.72
N ASN A 113 9.34 2.13 -2.35
CA ASN A 113 10.74 2.49 -2.10
C ASN A 113 11.26 1.79 -0.84
N ALA A 114 10.47 1.73 0.23
CA ALA A 114 10.80 1.00 1.45
C ALA A 114 11.04 -0.49 1.18
N VAL A 115 10.15 -1.16 0.44
CA VAL A 115 10.31 -2.56 0.03
C VAL A 115 11.58 -2.75 -0.80
N TYR A 116 11.83 -1.88 -1.78
CA TYR A 116 13.04 -1.94 -2.59
C TYR A 116 14.31 -1.77 -1.75
N TYR A 117 14.29 -0.87 -0.78
CA TYR A 117 15.39 -0.65 0.15
C TYR A 117 15.66 -1.88 1.03
N CYS A 118 14.61 -2.52 1.58
CA CYS A 118 14.75 -3.78 2.31
C CYS A 118 15.37 -4.89 1.45
N LEU A 119 14.96 -4.99 0.18
CA LEU A 119 15.45 -6.01 -0.75
C LEU A 119 16.90 -5.79 -1.19
N ARG A 120 17.30 -4.53 -1.43
CA ARG A 120 18.56 -4.22 -2.13
C ARG A 120 19.65 -3.63 -1.26
N LYS A 121 19.27 -2.86 -0.23
CA LYS A 121 20.20 -2.12 0.64
C LYS A 121 20.33 -2.79 1.99
N LYS A 122 19.22 -3.07 2.67
CA LYS A 122 19.22 -3.66 4.02
C LYS A 122 19.48 -5.18 4.02
N ASN A 123 19.28 -5.84 2.87
CA ASN A 123 19.34 -7.30 2.74
C ASN A 123 18.38 -8.04 3.70
N GLU A 124 17.22 -7.45 3.95
CA GLU A 124 16.14 -8.00 4.78
C GLU A 124 14.89 -8.25 3.90
N PRO A 125 14.96 -9.23 2.97
CA PRO A 125 13.88 -9.46 2.01
C PRO A 125 12.56 -9.86 2.67
N GLN A 126 12.62 -10.51 3.83
CA GLN A 126 11.42 -10.90 4.59
C GLN A 126 10.66 -9.67 5.09
N ILE A 127 11.36 -8.65 5.59
CA ILE A 127 10.73 -7.41 6.05
C ILE A 127 10.12 -6.64 4.88
N GLY A 128 10.80 -6.61 3.74
CA GLY A 128 10.24 -6.04 2.51
C GLY A 128 8.98 -6.78 2.04
N HIS A 129 8.96 -8.11 2.14
CA HIS A 129 7.79 -8.92 1.81
C HIS A 129 6.61 -8.64 2.73
N ASP A 130 6.82 -8.70 4.05
CA ASP A 130 5.76 -8.54 5.04
C ASP A 130 5.14 -7.13 4.97
N LEU A 131 5.98 -6.12 4.70
CA LEU A 131 5.55 -4.76 4.45
C LEU A 131 4.69 -4.66 3.17
N ALA A 132 5.12 -5.28 2.07
CA ALA A 132 4.36 -5.28 0.82
C ALA A 132 2.98 -5.93 0.99
N VAL A 133 2.92 -7.09 1.64
CA VAL A 133 1.66 -7.82 1.91
C VAL A 133 0.73 -6.98 2.77
N SER A 134 1.25 -6.41 3.86
CA SER A 134 0.43 -5.64 4.80
C SER A 134 -0.09 -4.34 4.17
N ALA A 135 0.73 -3.66 3.35
CA ALA A 135 0.29 -2.51 2.58
C ALA A 135 -0.78 -2.86 1.53
N MET A 136 -0.65 -4.01 0.85
CA MET A 136 -1.67 -4.48 -0.11
C MET A 136 -3.00 -4.77 0.58
N ARG A 137 -2.99 -5.41 1.75
CA ARG A 137 -4.20 -5.65 2.55
C ARG A 137 -4.89 -4.38 3.00
N LEU A 138 -4.10 -3.34 3.30
CA LEU A 138 -4.61 -2.06 3.79
C LEU A 138 -5.18 -1.19 2.66
N LEU A 139 -4.61 -1.26 1.46
CA LEU A 139 -4.91 -0.33 0.37
C LEU A 139 -5.85 -0.90 -0.69
N VAL A 140 -5.94 -2.23 -0.78
CA VAL A 140 -6.80 -2.91 -1.76
C VAL A 140 -7.88 -3.67 -0.98
N ASP A 141 -9.13 -3.43 -1.31
CA ASP A 141 -10.28 -4.04 -0.61
C ASP A 141 -10.25 -5.56 -0.81
N PRO A 142 -10.35 -6.39 0.25
CA PRO A 142 -10.45 -7.84 0.08
C PRO A 142 -11.67 -8.31 -0.73
N ASN A 143 -12.72 -7.47 -0.85
CA ASN A 143 -13.89 -7.73 -1.69
C ASN A 143 -13.67 -7.35 -3.17
N GLU A 144 -12.69 -6.50 -3.47
CA GLU A 144 -12.06 -6.50 -4.78
C GLU A 144 -11.18 -7.76 -4.81
N GLY A 145 -11.74 -8.88 -5.29
CA GLY A 145 -11.28 -10.28 -5.13
C GLY A 145 -9.86 -10.67 -5.58
N ILE A 146 -8.92 -9.73 -5.52
CA ILE A 146 -7.53 -9.82 -5.89
C ILE A 146 -6.64 -10.03 -4.63
N VAL A 147 -6.97 -9.44 -3.46
CA VAL A 147 -6.18 -9.56 -2.21
C VAL A 147 -6.47 -10.83 -1.40
N SER A 148 -7.73 -11.29 -1.44
CA SER A 148 -8.14 -12.58 -0.86
C SER A 148 -7.18 -13.71 -1.29
N ASN A 149 -6.71 -13.63 -2.54
CA ASN A 149 -5.86 -14.64 -3.14
C ASN A 149 -4.45 -14.62 -2.53
N VAL A 150 -3.77 -13.47 -2.46
CA VAL A 150 -2.40 -13.39 -1.89
C VAL A 150 -2.37 -13.74 -0.39
N THR A 151 -3.45 -13.45 0.31
CA THR A 151 -3.62 -13.72 1.76
C THR A 151 -3.84 -15.21 2.04
N ALA A 152 -4.78 -15.83 1.31
CA ALA A 152 -5.10 -17.27 1.44
C ALA A 152 -3.90 -18.13 1.03
N LEU A 153 -3.18 -17.70 0.00
CA LEU A 153 -1.97 -18.34 -0.45
C LEU A 153 -0.96 -18.47 0.72
N VAL A 154 -0.64 -17.41 1.46
CA VAL A 154 0.43 -17.44 2.49
C VAL A 154 0.05 -18.17 3.79
N ASN A 155 -1.24 -18.27 4.14
CA ASN A 155 -1.66 -18.77 5.46
C ASN A 155 -1.82 -20.30 5.59
N GLU A 156 -1.69 -21.09 4.52
CA GLU A 156 -1.83 -22.56 4.60
C GLU A 156 -0.59 -23.32 5.14
N ASN A 157 0.36 -22.63 5.77
CA ASN A 157 1.46 -23.29 6.50
C ASN A 157 1.16 -23.54 7.99
N ALA A 158 -0.10 -23.44 8.43
CA ALA A 158 -0.53 -23.87 9.76
C ALA A 158 -1.50 -25.07 9.65
N PRO A 159 -1.36 -26.11 10.49
CA PRO A 159 -2.14 -27.33 10.35
C PRO A 159 -3.61 -27.08 10.71
N HIS A 160 -4.47 -27.72 9.92
CA HIS A 160 -5.94 -27.68 9.93
C HIS A 160 -6.60 -27.68 11.30
N THR A 161 -7.63 -26.85 11.46
CA THR A 161 -8.93 -27.26 11.99
C THR A 161 -10.06 -26.45 11.35
N SER A 162 -11.18 -27.12 11.18
CA SER A 162 -12.25 -26.94 10.22
C SER A 162 -13.33 -25.93 10.64
N GLU A 163 -14.17 -25.59 9.64
CA GLU A 163 -15.60 -25.21 9.72
C GLU A 163 -15.91 -23.80 10.26
N SER A 164 -16.88 -23.01 9.75
CA SER A 164 -18.08 -23.30 8.97
C SER A 164 -18.56 -22.05 8.19
N SER A 165 -19.41 -22.33 7.20
CA SER A 165 -20.25 -21.46 6.35
C SER A 165 -21.11 -20.40 7.06
N VAL A 166 -21.31 -19.21 6.45
CA VAL A 166 -22.67 -18.66 6.20
C VAL A 166 -22.71 -17.59 5.09
N ASP A 167 -23.62 -17.82 4.14
CA ASP A 167 -24.49 -16.92 3.35
C ASP A 167 -24.02 -15.54 2.87
N SER A 168 -23.87 -15.49 1.54
CA SER A 168 -23.85 -14.30 0.69
C SER A 168 -25.27 -13.96 0.20
N ALA A 169 -25.99 -13.11 0.93
CA ALA A 169 -27.18 -12.47 0.40
C ALA A 169 -27.50 -11.17 1.15
N GLN A 170 -27.01 -10.03 0.64
CA GLN A 170 -27.65 -8.71 0.61
C GLN A 170 -26.60 -7.61 0.51
N GLN A 171 -26.29 -7.17 -0.70
CA GLN A 171 -25.83 -5.80 -0.91
C GLN A 171 -26.12 -5.37 -2.34
N ASN A 172 -27.38 -4.96 -2.55
CA ASN A 172 -27.79 -4.26 -3.73
C ASN A 172 -28.63 -3.06 -3.28
N ARG A 173 -27.97 -1.94 -2.93
CA ARG A 173 -28.63 -0.63 -2.94
C ARG A 173 -27.64 0.54 -2.86
N LYS A 174 -27.51 1.20 -4.01
CA LYS A 174 -27.34 2.65 -4.20
C LYS A 174 -26.12 3.31 -3.55
N GLN A 175 -25.18 3.74 -4.39
CA GLN A 175 -24.75 5.15 -4.41
C GLN A 175 -24.17 5.50 -5.78
N ARG A 176 -24.94 6.30 -6.51
CA ARG A 176 -24.55 6.98 -7.75
C ARG A 176 -24.45 8.45 -7.38
N THR A 177 -23.25 8.92 -7.04
CA THR A 177 -22.97 10.35 -6.90
C THR A 177 -21.55 10.61 -7.40
N VAL A 178 -21.47 11.64 -8.24
CA VAL A 178 -20.35 12.09 -9.05
C VAL A 178 -19.09 12.35 -8.21
N LEU A 179 -18.06 11.53 -8.37
CA LEU A 179 -16.71 11.84 -7.88
C LEU A 179 -15.98 12.64 -8.95
N ALA A 180 -15.66 13.89 -8.62
CA ALA A 180 -14.64 14.66 -9.32
C ALA A 180 -13.37 13.82 -9.40
N GLN A 181 -12.77 13.78 -10.59
CA GLN A 181 -11.56 13.00 -10.89
C GLN A 181 -10.42 13.40 -9.96
N ALA A 182 -10.25 12.66 -8.86
CA ALA A 182 -8.94 12.51 -8.26
C ALA A 182 -8.06 11.87 -9.34
N THR A 183 -7.05 12.59 -9.83
CA THR A 183 -6.04 12.02 -10.72
C THR A 183 -5.31 10.92 -9.96
N VAL A 184 -5.81 9.69 -10.09
CA VAL A 184 -5.16 8.50 -9.59
C VAL A 184 -3.89 8.35 -10.41
N HIS A 185 -2.74 8.74 -9.85
CA HIS A 185 -1.43 8.48 -10.44
C HIS A 185 -1.09 7.00 -10.25
N PHE A 186 -1.85 6.14 -10.93
CA PHE A 186 -1.61 4.71 -10.98
C PHE A 186 -0.85 4.39 -12.26
N GLU A 187 0.45 4.15 -12.12
CA GLU A 187 1.30 3.80 -13.24
C GLU A 187 1.05 2.34 -13.62
N SER A 188 0.65 2.09 -14.87
CA SER A 188 0.24 0.76 -15.38
C SER A 188 1.29 -0.34 -15.16
N LYS A 189 2.57 0.03 -15.07
CA LYS A 189 3.67 -0.90 -14.74
C LYS A 189 3.53 -1.55 -13.36
N TYR A 190 2.88 -0.91 -12.40
CA TYR A 190 2.68 -1.48 -11.06
C TYR A 190 1.56 -2.49 -11.02
N MET A 191 0.47 -2.25 -11.75
CA MET A 191 -0.57 -3.27 -11.99
C MET A 191 0.03 -4.51 -12.65
N LEU A 192 0.89 -4.27 -13.64
CA LEU A 192 1.53 -5.33 -14.38
C LEU A 192 2.42 -6.21 -13.48
N LEU A 193 3.27 -5.59 -12.66
CA LEU A 193 4.11 -6.29 -11.70
C LEU A 193 3.27 -7.05 -10.66
N TYR A 194 2.19 -6.43 -10.18
CA TYR A 194 1.27 -7.03 -9.23
C TYR A 194 0.63 -8.32 -9.80
N LEU A 195 0.05 -8.24 -11.00
CA LEU A 195 -0.60 -9.39 -11.65
C LEU A 195 0.41 -10.49 -11.97
N TYR A 196 1.58 -10.12 -12.48
CA TYR A 196 2.63 -11.07 -12.84
C TYR A 196 3.22 -11.79 -11.62
N TYR A 197 3.61 -11.07 -10.55
CA TYR A 197 4.13 -11.72 -9.35
C TYR A 197 3.05 -12.48 -8.59
N GLY A 198 1.80 -11.99 -8.58
CA GLY A 198 0.66 -12.74 -8.06
C GLY A 198 0.48 -14.08 -8.78
N ALA A 199 0.60 -14.10 -10.10
CA ALA A 199 0.56 -15.34 -10.88
C ALA A 199 1.71 -16.30 -10.55
N LEU A 200 2.95 -15.81 -10.43
CA LEU A 200 4.09 -16.66 -10.06
C LEU A 200 3.90 -17.35 -8.71
N LEU A 201 3.31 -16.65 -7.74
CA LEU A 201 2.98 -17.22 -6.43
C LEU A 201 1.89 -18.29 -6.52
N LEU A 202 0.89 -18.09 -7.37
CA LEU A 202 -0.16 -19.09 -7.66
C LEU A 202 0.40 -20.33 -8.37
N MET A 203 1.32 -20.14 -9.34
CA MET A 203 1.98 -21.25 -10.03
C MET A 203 2.78 -22.13 -9.06
N ARG A 204 3.50 -21.53 -8.10
CA ARG A 204 4.24 -22.28 -7.07
C ARG A 204 3.35 -23.12 -6.15
N ARG A 205 2.07 -22.77 -6.05
CA ARG A 205 1.05 -23.50 -5.27
C ARG A 205 0.19 -24.43 -6.11
N ASN A 206 0.55 -24.63 -7.37
CA ASN A 206 -0.19 -25.46 -8.31
C ASN A 206 -1.63 -24.97 -8.59
N GLU A 207 -1.94 -23.70 -8.29
CA GLU A 207 -3.23 -23.08 -8.61
C GLU A 207 -3.24 -22.51 -10.03
N LEU A 208 -2.99 -23.38 -11.00
CA LEU A 208 -2.67 -22.99 -12.38
C LEU A 208 -3.78 -22.18 -13.05
N ARG A 209 -5.06 -22.50 -12.83
CA ARG A 209 -6.20 -21.76 -13.42
C ARG A 209 -6.22 -20.29 -13.00
N ARG A 210 -5.99 -20.00 -11.71
CA ARG A 210 -5.96 -18.63 -11.19
C ARG A 210 -4.69 -17.92 -11.63
N ALA A 211 -3.56 -18.64 -11.65
CA ALA A 211 -2.30 -18.10 -12.16
C ALA A 211 -2.43 -17.64 -13.62
N ILE A 212 -3.01 -18.49 -14.49
CA ILE A 212 -3.24 -18.18 -15.90
C ILE A 212 -4.13 -16.95 -16.06
N SER A 213 -5.23 -16.86 -15.30
CA SER A 213 -6.12 -15.69 -15.35
C SER A 213 -5.41 -14.37 -14.99
N LEU A 214 -4.50 -14.39 -14.00
CA LEU A 214 -3.69 -13.22 -13.67
C LEU A 214 -2.64 -12.89 -14.75
N LEU A 215 -2.02 -13.91 -15.36
CA LEU A 215 -1.09 -13.70 -16.48
C LEU A 215 -1.80 -13.13 -17.71
N GLU A 216 -2.98 -13.65 -18.06
CA GLU A 216 -3.82 -13.13 -19.14
C GLU A 216 -4.21 -11.68 -18.88
N SER A 217 -4.63 -11.37 -17.65
CA SER A 217 -4.94 -10.00 -17.23
C SER A 217 -3.71 -9.09 -17.35
N ALA A 218 -2.50 -9.58 -17.03
CA ALA A 218 -1.27 -8.82 -17.18
C ALA A 218 -0.91 -8.55 -18.66
N ILE A 219 -1.12 -9.54 -19.55
CA ILE A 219 -0.87 -9.42 -20.99
C ILE A 219 -1.80 -8.38 -21.61
N LEU A 220 -3.06 -8.34 -21.17
CA LEU A 220 -4.10 -7.47 -21.71
C LEU A 220 -4.02 -6.00 -21.23
N ILE A 221 -3.11 -5.67 -20.30
CA ILE A 221 -2.93 -4.28 -19.87
C ILE A 221 -2.45 -3.43 -21.06
N PRO A 222 -3.22 -2.40 -21.48
CA PRO A 222 -2.84 -1.54 -22.59
C PRO A 222 -1.62 -0.71 -22.22
N GLY A 223 -0.61 -0.73 -23.07
CA GLY A 223 0.62 0.05 -22.94
C GLY A 223 1.15 0.43 -24.31
N SER A 224 1.78 1.61 -24.42
CA SER A 224 2.43 2.08 -25.65
C SER A 224 3.70 1.30 -26.00
N ALA A 225 4.23 0.51 -25.08
CA ALA A 225 5.37 -0.37 -25.26
C ALA A 225 5.16 -1.70 -24.53
N THR A 226 5.52 -2.81 -25.19
CA THR A 226 5.52 -4.14 -24.56
C THR A 226 6.66 -4.22 -23.56
N THR A 227 6.33 -4.57 -22.31
CA THR A 227 7.32 -4.70 -21.24
C THR A 227 7.88 -6.13 -21.17
N VAL A 228 9.10 -6.29 -20.63
CA VAL A 228 9.72 -7.61 -20.39
C VAL A 228 8.83 -8.52 -19.55
N VAL A 229 8.07 -7.93 -18.61
CA VAL A 229 7.13 -8.64 -17.74
C VAL A 229 5.94 -9.19 -18.53
N GLN A 230 5.41 -8.47 -19.51
CA GLN A 230 4.35 -8.99 -20.40
C GLN A 230 4.85 -10.13 -21.30
N LEU A 231 6.08 -10.02 -21.81
CA LEU A 231 6.69 -11.08 -22.61
C LEU A 231 6.90 -12.36 -21.79
N ASP A 232 7.34 -12.22 -20.55
CA ASP A 232 7.54 -13.37 -19.67
C ASP A 232 6.21 -13.95 -19.17
N ALA A 233 5.21 -13.10 -18.91
CA ALA A 233 3.84 -13.54 -18.59
C ALA A 233 3.25 -14.40 -19.72
N LEU A 234 3.42 -13.96 -20.97
CA LEU A 234 2.98 -14.70 -22.16
C LEU A 234 3.66 -16.06 -22.26
N LYS A 235 4.98 -16.13 -22.09
CA LYS A 235 5.73 -17.39 -22.10
C LYS A 235 5.22 -18.36 -21.05
N LYS A 236 5.08 -17.89 -19.80
CA LYS A 236 4.61 -18.73 -18.68
C LYS A 236 3.16 -19.18 -18.84
N SER A 237 2.29 -18.36 -19.42
CA SER A 237 0.92 -18.75 -19.73
C SER A 237 0.87 -19.84 -20.81
N ALA A 238 1.73 -19.74 -21.83
CA ALA A 238 1.81 -20.73 -22.91
C ALA A 238 2.39 -22.07 -22.42
N ASP A 239 3.39 -22.05 -21.55
CA ASP A 239 3.99 -23.25 -20.98
C ASP A 239 3.04 -23.96 -20.01
N SER A 240 2.25 -23.20 -19.24
CA SER A 240 1.29 -23.75 -18.27
C SER A 240 0.06 -24.39 -18.93
N ASN A 241 -0.27 -24.01 -20.17
CA ASN A 241 -1.35 -24.62 -20.96
C ASN A 241 -0.94 -25.93 -21.66
N ARG A 242 0.34 -26.33 -21.59
CA ARG A 242 0.86 -27.57 -22.18
C ARG A 242 0.98 -28.73 -21.19
N CYS A 243 0.70 -28.50 -19.91
CA CYS A 243 0.66 -29.51 -18.84
C CYS A 243 -0.78 -29.80 -18.45
#